data_AF-A0ABD1F542-F1
#
_entry.id   AF-A0ABD1F542-F1
#
_cell.length_a   1.000
_cell.length_b   1.000
_cell.length_c   1.000
_cell.angle_alpha   90.00
_cell.angle_beta   90.00
_cell.angle_gamma   90.00
#
_symmetry.space_group_name_H-M   'P 1'
#
loop_
_entity.id
_entity.type
_entity.pdbx_description
1 polymer ?
#
loop_
_entity_poly.entity_id
_entity_poly.type
_entity_poly.pdbx_seq_one_letter_code
_entity_poly.pdbx_strand_id
1 'polypeptide(L)'
;MGHGFGNLWKFRGIITYRLSPFEIRAFAGAINPGFGNTIRRILENVPYIVPPMTIAYVLYDQLEKEHERLMRKNPADYENDK
;
A
#
# COMPACT_ATOMS: atom_id res chain seq x y z
N MET A 1 -21.29 5.89 23.10
CA MET A 1 -20.71 6.43 24.34
C MET A 1 -19.73 7.55 23.99
N GLY A 2 -20.25 8.71 23.57
CA GLY A 2 -19.43 9.81 23.04
C GLY A 2 -19.10 10.81 24.14
N HIS A 3 -17.83 10.98 24.46
CA HIS A 3 -17.39 12.16 25.19
C HIS A 3 -17.35 13.34 24.21
N GLY A 4 -18.34 14.22 24.29
CA GLY A 4 -18.39 15.45 23.49
C GLY A 4 -17.24 16.40 23.82
N PHE A 5 -17.11 17.46 23.02
CA PHE A 5 -16.13 18.52 23.28
C PHE A 5 -16.30 19.06 24.71
N GLY A 6 -15.17 19.19 25.43
CA GLY A 6 -15.13 19.59 26.84
C GLY A 6 -14.88 18.43 27.82
N ASN A 7 -15.19 17.18 27.45
CA ASN A 7 -14.91 16.01 28.31
C ASN A 7 -13.75 15.13 27.82
N LEU A 8 -13.14 15.45 26.67
CA LEU A 8 -12.14 14.61 26.00
C LEU A 8 -10.90 14.28 26.87
N TRP A 9 -10.27 15.30 27.46
CA TRP A 9 -9.03 15.15 28.23
C TRP A 9 -8.75 16.38 29.10
N LYS A 10 -7.98 16.22 30.18
CA LYS A 10 -7.50 17.34 31.03
C LYS A 10 -6.11 17.78 30.58
N PHE A 11 -6.03 18.82 29.74
CA PHE A 11 -4.77 19.46 29.35
C PHE A 11 -4.42 20.63 30.29
N ARG A 12 -3.13 20.78 30.66
CA ARG A 12 -2.62 21.91 31.44
C ARG A 12 -1.27 22.36 30.86
N GLY A 13 -1.03 23.67 30.77
CA GLY A 13 0.27 24.22 30.41
C GLY A 13 0.69 24.15 28.93
N ILE A 14 -0.24 23.92 27.99
CA ILE A 14 0.06 23.90 26.55
C ILE A 14 -0.41 25.21 25.91
N ILE A 15 0.50 25.92 25.25
CA ILE A 15 0.20 27.13 24.47
C ILE A 15 0.36 26.80 22.98
N THR A 16 -0.67 27.06 22.18
CA THR A 16 -0.65 26.82 20.73
C THR A 16 -0.85 28.12 19.96
N TYR A 17 0.02 28.39 19.01
CA TYR A 17 -0.08 29.55 18.11
C TYR A 17 -0.65 29.12 16.76
N ARG A 18 -1.50 29.97 16.16
CA ARG A 18 -2.09 29.75 14.84
C ARG A 18 -2.19 31.08 14.10
N LEU A 19 -2.02 31.02 12.79
CA LEU A 19 -2.26 32.15 11.88
C LEU A 19 -3.62 32.01 11.21
N SER A 20 -4.21 33.13 10.79
CA SER A 20 -5.46 33.11 10.05
C SER A 20 -5.26 32.39 8.70
N PRO A 21 -6.21 31.55 8.24
CA PRO A 21 -6.10 30.89 6.94
C PRO A 21 -5.90 31.86 5.76
N PHE A 22 -6.40 33.09 5.86
CA PHE A 22 -6.25 34.13 4.85
C PHE A 22 -4.83 34.71 4.76
N GLU A 23 -4.00 34.44 5.77
CA GLU A 23 -2.60 34.89 5.85
C GLU A 23 -1.62 33.77 5.45
N ILE A 24 -2.10 32.54 5.28
CA ILE A 24 -1.28 31.37 5.00
C ILE A 24 -1.32 31.04 3.51
N ARG A 25 -0.18 30.59 2.97
CA ARG A 25 -0.11 29.98 1.65
C ARG A 25 -0.58 28.53 1.71
N ALA A 26 -1.70 28.21 1.06
CA ALA A 26 -2.31 26.87 1.08
C ALA A 26 -1.36 25.75 0.61
N PHE A 27 -0.49 26.03 -0.37
CA PHE A 27 0.48 25.06 -0.92
C PHE A 27 1.93 25.35 -0.51
N ALA A 28 2.14 26.02 0.63
CA ALA A 28 3.48 26.18 1.17
C ALA A 28 4.15 24.81 1.35
N GLY A 29 5.36 24.65 0.80
CA GLY A 29 6.13 23.42 0.97
C GLY A 29 5.66 22.22 0.15
N ALA A 30 4.71 22.37 -0.79
CA ALA A 30 4.17 21.25 -1.57
C ALA A 30 5.24 20.52 -2.39
N ILE A 31 6.16 21.26 -3.02
CA ILE A 31 7.25 20.68 -3.84
C ILE A 31 8.46 20.38 -2.97
N ASN A 32 8.99 21.38 -2.27
CA ASN A 32 10.08 21.21 -1.31
C ASN A 32 9.60 21.71 0.07
N PRO A 33 9.44 20.85 1.09
CA PRO A 33 9.87 19.44 1.21
C PRO A 33 8.83 18.37 0.84
N GLY A 34 7.62 18.74 0.43
CA GLY A 34 6.47 17.83 0.31
C GLY A 34 6.68 16.65 -0.64
N PHE A 35 7.33 16.86 -1.78
CA PHE A 35 7.62 15.79 -2.74
C PHE A 35 8.64 14.79 -2.18
N GLY A 36 9.73 15.27 -1.60
CA GLY A 36 10.74 14.41 -0.95
C GLY A 36 10.13 13.60 0.20
N ASN A 37 9.25 14.22 0.98
CA ASN A 37 8.55 13.52 2.06
C ASN A 37 7.57 12.45 1.55
N THR A 38 6.91 12.70 0.42
CA THR A 38 6.04 11.70 -0.24
C THR A 38 6.85 10.48 -0.69
N ILE A 39 8.00 10.70 -1.34
CA ILE A 39 8.90 9.60 -1.75
C ILE A 39 9.37 8.81 -0.53
N ARG A 40 9.83 9.49 0.52
CA ARG A 40 10.25 8.84 1.77
C ARG A 40 9.13 7.93 2.32
N ARG A 41 7.89 8.42 2.39
CA ARG A 41 6.74 7.65 2.85
C ARG A 41 6.45 6.43 1.98
N ILE A 42 6.59 6.54 0.65
CA ILE A 42 6.41 5.40 -0.25
C ILE A 42 7.48 4.35 0.03
N LEU A 43 8.76 4.75 0.05
CA LEU A 43 9.89 3.86 0.26
C LEU A 43 9.85 3.15 1.62
N GLU A 44 9.36 3.80 2.67
CA GLU A 44 9.17 3.18 3.99
C GLU A 44 8.14 2.04 3.98
N ASN A 45 7.17 2.07 3.05
CA ASN A 45 6.12 1.05 2.94
C ASN A 45 6.43 -0.06 1.92
N VAL A 46 7.35 0.20 0.98
CA VAL A 46 7.84 -0.78 -0.01
C VAL A 46 8.17 -2.16 0.60
N PRO A 47 8.95 -2.29 1.70
CA PRO A 47 9.31 -3.60 2.23
C PRO A 47 8.13 -4.39 2.79
N TYR A 48 7.02 -3.74 3.11
CA TYR A 48 5.82 -4.42 3.63
C TYR A 48 4.85 -4.82 2.51
N ILE A 49 4.80 -4.04 1.42
CA ILE A 49 3.84 -4.24 0.33
C ILE A 49 4.44 -5.10 -0.78
N VAL A 50 5.70 -4.88 -1.15
CA VAL A 50 6.31 -5.53 -2.32
C VAL A 50 6.46 -7.04 -2.13
N PRO A 51 7.00 -7.57 -1.01
CA PRO A 51 7.16 -9.02 -0.87
C PRO A 51 5.88 -9.85 -1.05
N PRO A 52 4.75 -9.55 -0.38
CA PRO A 52 3.53 -10.33 -0.58
C PRO A 52 2.96 -10.18 -2.00
N MET A 53 3.06 -8.99 -2.61
CA MET A 53 2.61 -8.77 -3.99
C MET A 53 3.46 -9.55 -5.00
N THR A 54 4.78 -9.58 -4.82
CA THR A 54 5.69 -10.35 -5.67
C THR A 54 5.43 -11.85 -5.55
N ILE A 55 5.25 -12.36 -4.33
CA ILE A 55 4.94 -13.79 -4.11
C ILE A 55 3.62 -14.15 -4.79
N ALA A 56 2.58 -13.35 -4.60
CA ALA A 56 1.27 -13.59 -5.21
C ALA A 56 1.35 -13.61 -6.74
N TYR A 57 2.10 -12.68 -7.34
CA TYR A 57 2.28 -12.62 -8.78
C TYR A 57 3.03 -13.83 -9.34
N VAL A 58 4.14 -14.24 -8.70
CA VAL A 58 4.90 -15.42 -9.13
C VAL A 58 4.05 -16.69 -9.01
N LEU A 59 3.30 -16.83 -7.91
CA LEU A 59 2.42 -17.96 -7.70
C LEU A 59 1.34 -18.03 -8.79
N TYR A 60 0.70 -16.89 -9.10
CA TYR A 60 -0.31 -16.81 -10.15
C TYR A 60 0.25 -17.26 -11.51
N ASP A 61 1.40 -16.72 -11.91
CA ASP A 61 2.03 -17.05 -13.20
C ASP A 61 2.42 -18.53 -13.30
N GLN A 62 2.93 -19.12 -12.22
CA GLN A 62 3.26 -20.55 -12.18
C GLN A 62 2.02 -21.44 -12.25
N LEU A 63 0.98 -21.10 -11.49
CA LEU A 63 -0.26 -21.89 -11.48
C LEU A 63 -0.96 -21.87 -12.83
N GLU A 64 -1.00 -20.73 -13.51
CA GLU A 64 -1.62 -20.62 -14.83
C GLU A 64 -0.87 -21.49 -15.86
N LYS A 65 0.47 -21.41 -15.87
CA LYS A 65 1.32 -22.22 -16.76
C LYS A 65 1.19 -23.71 -16.51
N GLU A 66 1.16 -24.12 -15.25
CA GLU A 66 0.97 -25.52 -14.87
C GLU A 66 -0.45 -26.01 -15.22
N HIS A 67 -1.47 -25.17 -15.02
CA HIS A 67 -2.84 -25.49 -15.43
C HIS A 67 -2.94 -25.70 -16.94
N GLU A 68 -2.40 -24.78 -17.74
CA GLU A 68 -2.36 -24.93 -19.20
C GLU A 68 -1.60 -26.20 -19.63
N ARG A 69 -0.48 -26.52 -18.97
CA ARG A 69 0.32 -27.72 -19.26
C ARG A 69 -0.49 -28.99 -18.99
N LEU A 70 -1.19 -29.07 -17.86
CA LEU A 70 -1.99 -30.24 -17.47
C LEU A 70 -3.24 -30.42 -18.34
N MET A 71 -3.77 -29.34 -18.90
CA MET A 71 -4.90 -29.41 -19.84
C MET A 71 -4.49 -29.93 -21.23
N ARG A 72 -3.18 -29.99 -21.54
CA ARG A 72 -2.70 -30.62 -22.78
C ARG A 72 -2.71 -32.14 -22.66
N LYS A 73 -3.12 -32.80 -23.74
CA LYS A 73 -3.07 -34.27 -23.84
C LYS A 73 -1.62 -34.74 -23.79
N ASN A 74 -1.35 -35.77 -23.01
CA ASN A 74 -0.04 -36.42 -22.96
C ASN A 74 0.07 -37.45 -24.10
N PRO A 75 1.02 -37.30 -25.05
CA PRO A 75 1.19 -38.26 -26.14
C PRO A 75 1.48 -39.69 -25.67
N ALA A 76 2.16 -39.84 -24.53
CA ALA A 76 2.54 -41.15 -23.98
C ALA A 76 1.34 -42.01 -23.55
N ASP A 77 0.19 -41.39 -23.30
CA ASP A 77 -1.03 -42.11 -22.87
C ASP A 77 -1.68 -42.87 -24.04
N TYR A 78 -1.29 -42.58 -25.29
CA TYR A 78 -1.86 -43.19 -26.51
C TYR A 78 -0.92 -44.18 -27.20
N GLU A 79 0.27 -44.45 -26.64
CA GLU A 79 1.27 -45.32 -27.27
C GLU A 79 0.86 -46.80 -27.32
N ASN A 80 0.01 -47.25 -26.40
CA ASN A 80 -0.45 -48.65 -26.30
C ASN A 80 -1.96 -48.80 -26.55
N ASP A 81 -2.63 -47.78 -27.06
CA ASP A 81 -4.05 -47.85 -27.42
C ASP A 81 -4.16 -48.56 -28.78
N LYS A 82 -4.71 -49.77 -28.78
CA LYS A 82 -4.90 -50.64 -29.96
C LYS A 82 -6.37 -50.78 -30.31
#